data_AF-A0A7V7WYQ7-F1
#
_entry.id   AF-A0A7V7WYQ7-F1
#
_cell.length_a   1.000
_cell.length_b   1.000
_cell.length_c   1.000
_cell.angle_alpha   90.00
_cell.angle_beta   90.00
_cell.angle_gamma   90.00
#
_symmetry.space_group_name_H-M   'P 1'
#
loop_
_entity.id
_entity.type
_entity.pdbx_description
1 polymer ?
#
loop_
_entity_poly.entity_id
_entity_poly.type
_entity_poly.pdbx_seq_one_letter_code
_entity_poly.pdbx_strand_id
1 'polypeptide(L)'
;MDEPRLFLVRVWQHLRQFRAAVRGMDESEPRLFDEPAQLGEFLRQASAEAPPAPARAGHASTNAGQTPPGDHRSPGPPNNPREESRHD
;
A
#
# COMPACT_ATOMS: atom_id res chain seq x y z
N MET A 1 -7.60 -0.06 -29.79
CA MET A 1 -6.75 -0.34 -28.63
C MET A 1 -7.66 -0.18 -27.43
N ASP A 2 -7.86 -1.24 -26.65
CA ASP A 2 -8.67 -1.14 -25.44
C ASP A 2 -7.88 -0.37 -24.38
N GLU A 3 -8.41 0.79 -24.02
CA GLU A 3 -7.79 1.71 -23.08
C GLU A 3 -7.91 1.16 -21.65
N PRO A 4 -6.85 1.24 -20.82
CA PRO A 4 -6.94 0.78 -19.43
C PRO A 4 -8.05 1.54 -18.69
N ARG A 5 -8.98 0.78 -18.08
CA ARG A 5 -10.03 1.37 -17.25
C ARG A 5 -9.45 1.75 -15.89
N LEU A 6 -9.56 3.02 -15.53
CA LEU A 6 -9.12 3.55 -14.25
C LEU A 6 -10.32 3.76 -13.32
N PHE A 7 -10.15 3.35 -12.06
CA PHE A 7 -11.15 3.50 -11.01
C PHE A 7 -10.59 4.33 -9.86
N LEU A 8 -11.42 5.23 -9.33
CA LEU A 8 -11.17 5.88 -8.04
C LEU A 8 -11.90 5.08 -6.96
N VAL A 9 -11.13 4.55 -6.00
CA VAL A 9 -11.67 3.78 -4.86
C VAL A 9 -11.43 4.58 -3.58
N ARG A 10 -12.50 4.88 -2.84
CA ARG A 10 -12.43 5.41 -1.47
C ARG A 10 -12.91 4.34 -0.52
N VAL A 11 -12.11 3.99 0.47
CA VAL A 11 -12.47 3.05 1.54
C VAL A 11 -12.41 3.78 2.87
N TRP A 12 -13.43 3.60 3.70
CA TRP A 12 -13.47 4.17 5.04
C TRP A 12 -14.22 3.25 5.99
N GLN A 13 -14.17 3.59 7.27
CA GLN A 13 -14.97 2.94 8.30
C GLN A 13 -15.97 3.94 8.86
N HIS A 14 -17.22 3.50 9.04
CA HIS A 14 -18.27 4.27 9.71
C HIS A 14 -18.92 3.37 10.75
N LEU A 15 -18.95 3.79 12.02
CA LEU A 15 -19.50 3.00 13.13
C LEU A 15 -18.92 1.57 13.21
N ARG A 16 -17.61 1.42 12.97
CA ARG A 16 -16.89 0.13 12.88
C ARG A 16 -17.33 -0.78 11.73
N GLN A 17 -18.14 -0.29 10.79
CA GLN A 17 -18.53 -1.01 9.59
C GLN A 17 -17.71 -0.55 8.38
N PHE A 18 -17.42 -1.47 7.47
CA PHE A 18 -16.76 -1.20 6.20
C PHE A 18 -17.66 -0.35 5.29
N ARG A 19 -17.07 0.60 4.59
CA ARG A 19 -17.73 1.32 3.50
C ARG A 19 -16.73 1.58 2.38
N ALA A 20 -17.19 1.47 1.15
CA ALA A 20 -16.42 1.89 -0.01
C ALA A 20 -17.29 2.62 -1.03
N ALA A 21 -16.65 3.50 -1.79
CA ALA A 21 -17.20 4.17 -2.97
C ALA A 21 -16.24 3.93 -4.13
N VAL A 22 -16.77 3.48 -5.27
CA VAL A 22 -15.99 3.28 -6.49
C VAL A 22 -16.66 4.00 -7.64
N ARG A 23 -15.87 4.71 -8.46
CA ARG A 23 -16.32 5.23 -9.75
C ARG A 23 -15.24 5.02 -10.81
N GLY A 24 -15.65 4.77 -12.05
CA GLY A 24 -14.76 4.95 -13.20
C GLY A 24 -14.32 6.40 -13.33
N MET A 25 -13.15 6.65 -13.93
CA MET A 25 -12.71 8.03 -14.18
C MET A 25 -13.68 8.83 -15.06
N ASP A 26 -14.32 8.15 -16.03
CA ASP A 26 -15.32 8.72 -16.93
C ASP A 26 -16.74 8.73 -16.36
N GLU A 27 -16.92 8.14 -15.16
CA GLU A 27 -18.21 8.09 -14.48
C GLU A 27 -18.32 9.21 -13.44
N SER A 28 -19.48 9.88 -13.43
CA SER A 28 -19.76 10.95 -12.48
C SER A 28 -20.21 10.41 -11.12
N GLU A 29 -21.00 9.34 -11.12
CA GLU A 29 -21.65 8.83 -9.90
C GLU A 29 -20.87 7.64 -9.31
N PRO A 30 -20.53 7.69 -8.01
CA PRO A 30 -19.91 6.55 -7.34
C PRO A 30 -20.93 5.48 -6.95
N ARG A 31 -20.55 4.23 -7.15
CA ARG A 31 -21.23 3.06 -6.57
C ARG A 31 -20.75 2.85 -5.14
N LEU A 32 -21.69 2.65 -4.22
CA LEU A 32 -21.43 2.43 -2.80
C LEU A 32 -21.46 0.94 -2.46
N PHE A 33 -20.58 0.53 -1.56
CA PHE A 33 -20.48 -0.84 -1.05
C PHE A 33 -20.39 -0.81 0.47
N ASP A 34 -21.12 -1.71 1.13
CA ASP A 34 -21.13 -1.90 2.58
C ASP A 34 -20.43 -3.19 3.03
N GLU A 35 -20.21 -4.12 2.10
CA GLU A 35 -19.51 -5.38 2.33
C GLU A 35 -18.22 -5.49 1.48
N PRO A 36 -17.07 -5.89 2.08
CA PRO A 36 -15.81 -6.05 1.35
C PRO A 36 -15.91 -7.04 0.18
N ALA A 37 -16.72 -8.10 0.34
CA ALA A 37 -16.90 -9.12 -0.69
C ALA A 37 -17.53 -8.57 -1.97
N GLN A 38 -18.52 -7.67 -1.83
CA GLN A 38 -19.18 -7.05 -2.98
C GLN A 38 -18.22 -6.16 -3.78
N LEU A 39 -17.36 -5.39 -3.08
CA LEU A 39 -16.33 -4.60 -3.74
C LEU A 39 -15.35 -5.50 -4.52
N GLY A 40 -14.91 -6.60 -3.91
CA GLY A 40 -14.01 -7.56 -4.57
C GLY A 40 -14.61 -8.20 -5.81
N GLU A 41 -15.89 -8.59 -5.74
CA GLU A 41 -16.61 -9.15 -6.88
C GLU A 41 -16.76 -8.13 -8.02
N PHE A 42 -17.12 -6.89 -7.69
CA PHE A 42 -17.22 -5.81 -8.67
C PHE A 42 -15.90 -5.61 -9.43
N LEU A 43 -14.78 -5.50 -8.71
CA LEU A 43 -13.46 -5.29 -9.33
C LEU A 43 -13.02 -6.51 -10.17
N ARG A 44 -13.33 -7.72 -9.72
CA ARG A 44 -13.07 -8.95 -10.48
C ARG A 44 -13.84 -8.97 -11.80
N GLN A 45 -15.14 -8.63 -11.77
CA GLN A 45 -15.95 -8.58 -12.98
C GLN A 45 -15.47 -7.49 -13.94
N ALA A 46 -15.16 -6.30 -13.42
CA ALA A 46 -14.59 -5.20 -14.20
C ALA A 46 -13.25 -5.58 -14.86
N SER A 47 -12.47 -6.45 -14.21
CA SER A 47 -11.21 -6.98 -14.76
C SER A 47 -11.43 -8.08 -15.81
N ALA A 48 -12.46 -8.90 -15.66
CA ALA A 48 -12.76 -10.00 -16.60
C ALA A 48 -13.35 -9.50 -17.93
N GLU A 49 -14.03 -8.35 -17.92
CA GLU A 49 -14.51 -7.66 -19.12
C GLU A 49 -13.40 -6.88 -19.85
N ALA A 50 -12.23 -6.72 -19.23
CA ALA A 50 -11.07 -6.15 -19.88
C ALA A 50 -10.27 -7.27 -20.57
N PRO A 51 -9.85 -7.11 -21.85
CA PRO A 51 -8.94 -8.06 -22.47
C PRO A 51 -7.64 -8.15 -21.65
N PRO A 52 -7.01 -9.34 -21.57
CA PRO A 52 -5.78 -9.51 -20.80
C PRO A 52 -4.74 -8.50 -21.29
N ALA A 53 -4.16 -7.74 -20.36
CA ALA A 53 -3.06 -6.84 -20.67
C ALA A 53 -1.94 -7.64 -21.36
N PRO A 54 -1.25 -7.07 -22.37
CA PRO A 54 -0.09 -7.72 -22.94
C PRO A 54 0.89 -8.02 -21.81
N ALA A 55 1.29 -9.29 -21.68
CA ALA A 55 2.24 -9.75 -20.69
C ALA A 55 3.53 -8.96 -20.85
N ARG A 56 3.68 -7.88 -20.08
CA ARG A 56 4.95 -7.17 -19.97
C ARG A 56 5.90 -8.10 -19.22
N ALA A 57 6.73 -8.82 -19.97
CA ALA A 57 7.91 -9.45 -19.43
C ALA A 57 8.72 -8.39 -18.68
N GLY A 58 8.88 -8.60 -17.36
CA GLY A 58 9.73 -7.79 -16.52
C GLY A 58 9.11 -6.48 -16.04
N HIS A 59 8.53 -6.50 -14.84
CA HIS A 59 9.01 -5.68 -13.72
C HIS A 59 8.30 -6.21 -12.47
N ALA A 60 9.00 -7.08 -11.74
CA ALA A 60 8.63 -7.40 -10.37
C ALA A 60 8.69 -6.11 -9.55
N SER A 61 7.55 -5.48 -9.28
CA SER A 61 7.44 -4.47 -8.22
C SER A 61 7.47 -5.19 -6.88
N THR A 62 8.68 -5.40 -6.39
CA THR A 62 8.95 -5.82 -5.02
C THR A 62 8.57 -4.68 -4.08
N ASN A 63 7.30 -4.55 -3.71
CA ASN A 63 6.90 -3.81 -2.51
C ASN A 63 6.86 -4.78 -1.32
N ALA A 64 8.02 -5.27 -0.92
CA ALA A 64 8.24 -5.79 0.42
C ALA A 64 9.07 -4.73 1.14
N GLY A 65 8.50 -4.15 2.20
CA GLY A 65 9.06 -3.01 2.92
C GLY A 65 10.56 -3.16 3.20
N GLN A 66 11.38 -2.36 2.53
CA GLN A 66 12.72 -2.07 2.98
C GLN A 66 12.61 -0.89 3.95
N THR A 67 12.53 -1.21 5.24
CA THR A 67 13.02 -0.31 6.29
C THR A 67 14.45 0.10 5.93
N PRO A 68 14.81 1.40 6.04
CA PRO A 68 16.20 1.80 5.89
C PRO A 68 17.05 1.00 6.89
N PRO A 69 18.25 0.54 6.53
CA PRO A 69 19.13 -0.12 7.48
C PRO A 69 19.51 0.91 8.55
N GLY A 70 18.81 0.85 9.69
CA GLY A 70 19.34 1.39 10.93
C GLY A 70 20.60 0.60 11.24
N ASP A 71 21.72 1.31 11.34
CA ASP A 71 23.01 0.82 11.81
C ASP A 71 22.87 0.23 13.22
N HIS A 72 22.41 -1.01 13.32
CA HIS A 72 22.49 -1.83 14.51
C HIS A 72 23.77 -2.66 14.46
N ARG A 73 24.90 -2.01 14.75
CA ARG A 73 25.99 -2.72 15.42
C ARG A 73 25.64 -2.82 16.91
N SER A 74 25.27 -4.03 17.30
CA SER A 74 25.10 -4.53 18.67
C SER A 74 26.39 -4.37 19.52
N PRO A 75 26.27 -4.44 20.86
CA PRO A 75 27.19 -3.81 21.81
C PRO A 75 28.43 -4.68 22.08
N GLY A 76 29.56 -4.03 22.36
CA GLY A 76 30.74 -4.66 22.96
C GLY A 76 31.22 -3.84 24.18
N PRO A 77 31.42 -4.44 25.36
CA PRO A 77 32.15 -3.82 26.47
C PRO A 77 33.66 -4.19 26.42
N PRO A 78 34.53 -3.79 27.37
CA PRO A 78 34.76 -2.49 28.05
C PRO A 78 36.27 -2.04 27.94
N ASN A 79 36.71 -1.06 28.76
CA ASN A 79 38.09 -0.58 29.05
C ASN A 79 38.68 0.43 28.04
N ASN A 80 39.37 1.54 28.40
CA ASN A 80 39.84 2.24 29.62
C ASN A 80 40.51 3.56 29.10
N PRO A 81 41.15 4.45 29.90
CA PRO A 81 41.05 4.76 31.32
C PRO A 81 40.81 6.27 31.61
N ARG A 82 40.71 6.51 32.91
CA ARG A 82 40.56 7.71 33.75
C ARG A 82 41.70 8.75 33.64
N GLU A 83 41.36 10.03 33.58
CA GLU A 83 42.06 11.20 34.17
C GLU A 83 40.99 12.32 34.31
N GLU A 84 40.55 12.68 35.52
CA GLU A 84 41.04 13.85 36.29
C GLU A 84 41.03 15.14 35.45
N SER A 85 40.42 16.26 35.80
CA SER A 85 40.22 16.90 37.09
C SER A 85 39.26 18.09 36.85
N ARG A 86 38.21 18.24 37.65
CA ARG A 86 38.01 19.32 38.66
C ARG A 86 37.83 20.76 38.12
N HIS A 87 36.69 21.34 38.52
CA HIS A 87 36.43 22.75 38.85
C HIS A 87 36.58 23.77 37.69
N ASP A 88 35.73 24.75 37.47
CA ASP A 88 34.67 25.44 38.24
C ASP A 88 33.68 26.01 37.21
#